data_AF-A0A017RXJ5-F1
#
_entry.id   AF-A0A017RXJ5-F1
#
_cell.length_a   1.000
_cell.length_b   1.000
_cell.length_c   1.000
_cell.angle_alpha   90.00
_cell.angle_beta   90.00
_cell.angle_gamma   90.00
#
_symmetry.space_group_name_H-M   'P 1'
#
loop_
_entity.id
_entity.type
_entity.pdbx_description
1 polymer ?
#
loop_
_entity_poly.entity_id
_entity_poly.type
_entity_poly.pdbx_seq_one_letter_code
_entity_poly.pdbx_strand_id
1 'polypeptide(L)'
;MLKISRGKQRLLNYLGEPYTVKEIDLENCVYLDLKNGYDVEISGGKTIKSKFDIYVWRTKGGYEIVEKHFDIKPDLEDIKALLDDIRARYSNIN
;
A
#
# COMPACT_ATOMS: atom_id res chain seq x y z
N MET A 1 -4.35 -20.23 0.74
CA MET A 1 -4.83 -18.89 1.16
C MET A 1 -3.62 -18.12 1.65
N LEU A 2 -3.27 -16.99 1.01
CA LEU A 2 -2.10 -16.20 1.41
C LEU A 2 -2.29 -15.73 2.86
N LYS A 3 -1.29 -15.98 3.72
CA LYS A 3 -1.37 -15.65 5.14
C LYS A 3 -0.93 -14.20 5.35
N ILE A 4 -1.90 -13.30 5.31
CA ILE A 4 -1.68 -11.88 5.63
C ILE A 4 -1.75 -11.64 7.15
N SER A 5 -0.98 -10.67 7.66
CA SER A 5 -0.96 -10.33 9.08
C SER A 5 -2.25 -9.64 9.53
N ARG A 6 -2.56 -9.70 10.84
CA ARG A 6 -3.82 -9.14 11.38
C ARG A 6 -3.99 -7.64 11.12
N GLY A 7 -2.93 -6.85 11.23
CA GLY A 7 -2.98 -5.41 10.96
C GLY A 7 -3.27 -5.12 9.49
N LYS A 8 -2.56 -5.82 8.58
CA LYS A 8 -2.80 -5.74 7.14
C LYS A 8 -4.19 -6.24 6.72
N GLN A 9 -4.69 -7.33 7.30
CA GLN A 9 -6.06 -7.79 7.04
C GLN A 9 -7.11 -6.76 7.48
N ARG A 10 -6.91 -6.13 8.65
CA ARG A 10 -7.78 -5.05 9.14
C ARG A 10 -7.78 -3.86 8.19
N LEU A 11 -6.59 -3.44 7.73
CA LEU A 11 -6.45 -2.35 6.76
C LEU A 11 -7.13 -2.69 5.43
N LEU A 12 -6.85 -3.87 4.87
CA LEU A 12 -7.44 -4.33 3.61
C LEU A 12 -8.98 -4.35 3.69
N ASN A 13 -9.55 -4.86 4.78
CA ASN A 13 -11.01 -4.89 4.97
C ASN A 13 -11.61 -3.48 5.04
N TYR A 14 -10.88 -2.52 5.62
CA TYR A 14 -11.33 -1.13 5.72
C TYR A 14 -11.26 -0.39 4.38
N LEU A 15 -10.18 -0.60 3.63
CA LEU A 15 -9.99 0.04 2.33
C LEU A 15 -10.91 -0.56 1.25
N GLY A 16 -11.14 -1.87 1.29
CA GLY A 16 -11.94 -2.58 0.30
C GLY A 16 -11.32 -2.57 -1.10
N GLU A 17 -12.12 -2.87 -2.11
CA GLU A 17 -11.69 -2.74 -3.50
C GLU A 17 -11.35 -1.29 -3.83
N PRO A 18 -10.32 -1.01 -4.65
CA PRO A 18 -9.56 -1.96 -5.48
C PRO A 18 -8.28 -2.54 -4.82
N TYR A 19 -8.12 -2.44 -3.50
CA TYR A 19 -6.93 -2.97 -2.82
C TYR A 19 -6.95 -4.50 -2.77
N THR A 20 -5.77 -5.10 -2.94
CA THR A 20 -5.57 -6.56 -2.97
C THR A 20 -4.37 -6.97 -2.11
N VAL A 21 -4.10 -8.27 -2.04
CA VAL A 21 -2.89 -8.82 -1.41
C VAL A 21 -1.89 -9.18 -2.50
N LYS A 22 -0.64 -8.73 -2.37
CA LYS A 22 0.47 -9.10 -3.27
C LYS A 22 1.68 -9.51 -2.46
N GLU A 23 2.34 -10.59 -2.85
CA GLU A 23 3.62 -11.01 -2.26
C GLU A 23 4.76 -10.20 -2.88
N ILE A 24 5.53 -9.50 -2.04
CA ILE A 24 6.68 -8.67 -2.39
C ILE A 24 7.76 -8.96 -1.35
N ASP A 25 8.97 -9.29 -1.77
CA ASP A 25 10.11 -9.60 -0.88
C ASP A 25 9.79 -10.59 0.25
N LEU A 26 9.04 -11.66 -0.09
CA LEU A 26 8.56 -12.70 0.84
C LEU A 26 7.56 -12.20 1.90
N GLU A 27 7.02 -10.99 1.75
CA GLU A 27 5.95 -10.41 2.56
C GLU A 27 4.65 -10.29 1.77
N ASN A 28 3.52 -10.69 2.36
CA ASN A 28 2.18 -10.43 1.81
C ASN A 28 1.73 -9.01 2.15
N CYS A 29 1.95 -8.05 1.25
CA CYS A 29 1.60 -6.64 1.40
C CYS A 29 0.16 -6.34 0.98
N VAL A 30 -0.42 -5.24 1.50
CA VAL A 30 -1.63 -4.65 0.90
C VAL A 30 -1.16 -3.84 -0.30
N TYR A 31 -1.87 -3.95 -1.41
CA TYR A 31 -1.36 -3.48 -2.69
C TYR A 31 -2.46 -2.89 -3.57
N LEU A 32 -2.10 -1.86 -4.34
CA LEU A 32 -2.96 -1.18 -5.31
C LEU A 32 -2.21 -0.98 -6.62
N ASP A 33 -2.75 -1.51 -7.72
CA ASP A 33 -2.32 -1.24 -9.09
C ASP A 33 -3.11 -0.02 -9.62
N LEU A 34 -2.43 1.08 -9.96
CA LEU A 34 -3.07 2.27 -10.52
C LEU A 34 -3.32 2.16 -12.04
N LYS A 35 -2.92 1.05 -12.67
CA LYS A 35 -3.11 0.71 -14.09
C LYS A 35 -2.49 1.70 -15.08
N ASN A 36 -1.55 2.52 -14.62
CA ASN A 36 -0.90 3.55 -15.43
C ASN A 36 0.63 3.47 -15.39
N GLY A 37 1.19 2.42 -14.80
CA GLY A 37 2.64 2.26 -14.60
C GLY A 37 3.12 2.73 -13.23
N TYR A 38 2.19 2.98 -12.31
CA TYR A 38 2.46 3.19 -10.90
C TYR A 38 1.67 2.22 -10.03
N ASP A 39 2.30 1.78 -8.95
CA ASP A 39 1.68 0.89 -7.97
C ASP A 39 1.90 1.45 -6.56
N VAL A 40 1.03 1.08 -5.63
CA VAL A 40 1.20 1.38 -4.20
C VAL A 40 1.33 0.07 -3.44
N GLU A 41 2.41 -0.05 -2.69
CA GLU A 41 2.66 -1.11 -1.74
C GLU A 41 2.51 -0.58 -0.32
N ILE A 42 1.86 -1.37 0.54
CA ILE A 42 1.72 -1.09 1.97
C ILE A 42 2.20 -2.33 2.75
N SER A 43 3.36 -2.19 3.40
CA SER A 43 4.01 -3.25 4.18
C SER A 43 3.92 -2.96 5.69
N GLY A 44 4.50 -3.83 6.54
CA GLY A 44 4.49 -3.62 7.99
C GLY A 44 3.25 -4.23 8.66
N GLY A 45 2.51 -3.54 9.53
CA GLY A 45 1.18 -4.01 9.98
C GLY A 45 1.10 -5.45 10.55
N LYS A 46 2.17 -5.95 11.18
CA LYS A 46 2.24 -7.33 11.72
C LYS A 46 1.12 -7.60 12.74
N THR A 47 0.82 -6.59 13.56
CA THR A 47 -0.31 -6.57 14.50
C THR A 47 -1.19 -5.35 14.25
N ILE A 48 -2.36 -5.26 14.89
CA ILE A 48 -3.24 -4.09 14.80
C ILE A 48 -2.63 -2.80 15.38
N LYS A 49 -1.52 -2.91 16.14
CA LYS A 49 -0.78 -1.78 16.71
C LYS A 49 0.54 -1.49 15.99
N SER A 50 0.92 -2.35 15.05
CA SER A 50 2.16 -2.18 14.28
C SER A 50 1.98 -1.08 13.26
N LYS A 51 3.02 -0.28 13.07
CA LYS A 51 3.07 0.76 12.03
C LYS A 51 3.11 0.16 10.62
N PHE A 52 2.85 0.99 9.64
CA PHE A 52 2.91 0.66 8.22
C PHE A 52 3.96 1.51 7.51
N ASP A 53 4.54 0.94 6.46
CA ASP A 53 5.34 1.68 5.50
C ASP A 53 4.62 1.62 4.14
N ILE A 54 4.64 2.73 3.42
CA ILE A 54 3.98 2.87 2.12
C ILE A 54 5.02 3.25 1.07
N TYR A 55 5.01 2.53 -0.05
CA TYR A 55 5.91 2.75 -1.17
C TYR A 55 5.09 2.98 -2.43
N VAL A 56 5.47 3.99 -3.20
CA VAL A 56 4.96 4.18 -4.56
C VAL A 56 6.02 3.71 -5.53
N TRP A 57 5.67 2.75 -6.36
CA TRP A 57 6.54 2.17 -7.38
C TRP A 57 6.19 2.74 -8.75
N ARG A 58 7.19 3.16 -9.52
CA ARG A 58 7.09 3.26 -10.97
C ARG A 58 7.48 1.90 -11.55
N THR A 59 6.64 1.34 -12.43
CA THR A 59 6.81 -0.01 -13.00
C THR A 59 7.15 -0.01 -14.48
N LYS A 60 6.93 1.12 -15.18
CA LYS A 60 7.34 1.30 -16.58
C LYS A 60 8.85 1.56 -16.67
N GLY A 61 9.54 0.78 -17.52
CA GLY A 61 10.98 0.92 -17.77
C GLY A 61 11.88 0.33 -16.68
N GLY A 62 11.29 -0.42 -15.74
CA GLY A 62 11.95 -0.95 -14.55
C GLY A 62 11.13 -0.65 -13.29
N TYR A 63 11.40 -1.38 -12.21
CA TYR A 63 10.81 -1.11 -10.90
C TYR A 63 11.69 -0.11 -10.15
N GLU A 64 11.14 1.07 -9.85
CA GLU A 64 11.80 2.10 -9.06
C GLU A 64 10.83 2.63 -8.00
N ILE A 65 11.30 2.79 -6.76
CA ILE A 65 10.52 3.47 -5.73
C ILE A 65 10.65 4.97 -5.91
N VAL A 66 9.53 5.65 -6.17
CA VAL A 66 9.47 7.10 -6.41
C VAL A 66 8.95 7.89 -5.22
N GLU A 67 8.31 7.25 -4.24
CA GLU A 67 7.86 7.87 -2.99
C GLU A 67 7.87 6.84 -1.86
N LYS A 68 8.18 7.29 -0.63
CA LYS A 68 8.21 6.45 0.57
C LYS A 68 7.65 7.20 1.77
N HIS A 69 6.82 6.53 2.55
CA HIS A 69 6.38 6.98 3.87
C HIS A 69 6.64 5.87 4.87
N PHE A 70 7.32 6.20 5.96
CA PHE A 70 7.72 5.21 6.96
C PHE A 70 7.01 5.44 8.28
N ASP A 71 6.91 4.37 9.06
CA ASP A 71 6.51 4.42 10.45
C ASP A 71 5.11 5.03 10.69
N ILE A 72 4.20 4.90 9.71
CA ILE A 72 2.85 5.45 9.79
C ILE A 72 2.07 4.71 10.89
N LYS A 73 1.46 5.48 11.78
CA LYS A 73 0.65 4.92 12.88
C LYS A 73 -0.56 4.15 12.30
N PRO A 74 -1.02 3.07 12.96
CA PRO A 74 -2.11 2.23 12.46
C PRO A 74 -3.51 2.86 12.63
N ASP A 75 -3.61 4.16 12.37
CA ASP A 75 -4.86 4.88 12.23
C ASP A 75 -5.39 4.70 10.80
N LEU A 76 -6.58 4.13 10.67
CA LEU A 76 -7.09 3.73 9.36
C LEU A 76 -7.56 4.93 8.52
N GLU A 77 -8.05 5.98 9.18
CA GLU A 77 -8.56 7.17 8.51
C GLU A 77 -7.40 7.99 7.96
N ASP A 78 -6.36 8.21 8.77
CA ASP A 78 -5.14 8.90 8.34
C ASP A 78 -4.43 8.15 7.20
N ILE A 79 -4.31 6.81 7.31
CA ILE A 79 -3.71 5.99 6.24
C ILE A 79 -4.54 6.11 4.96
N LYS A 80 -5.87 6.06 5.05
CA LYS A 80 -6.74 6.18 3.87
C LYS A 80 -6.60 7.58 3.24
N ALA A 81 -6.59 8.64 4.05
CA ALA A 81 -6.42 10.00 3.55
C ALA A 81 -5.09 10.17 2.79
N LEU A 82 -3.99 9.62 3.33
CA LEU A 82 -2.70 9.61 2.65
C LEU A 82 -2.75 8.81 1.34
N LEU A 83 -3.39 7.64 1.33
CA LEU A 83 -3.51 6.81 0.13
C LEU A 83 -4.38 7.46 -0.95
N ASP A 84 -5.45 8.15 -0.57
CA ASP A 84 -6.31 8.90 -1.50
C ASP A 84 -5.53 10.04 -2.16
N ASP A 85 -4.71 10.76 -1.38
CA ASP A 85 -3.85 11.84 -1.84
C ASP A 85 -2.72 11.33 -2.77
N ILE A 86 -2.03 10.24 -2.40
CA ILE A 86 -1.09 9.53 -3.28
C ILE A 86 -1.77 9.14 -4.60
N ARG A 87 -2.94 8.48 -4.51
CA ARG A 87 -3.68 8.05 -5.69
C ARG A 87 -4.05 9.25 -6.57
N ALA A 88 -4.47 10.36 -6.00
CA ALA A 88 -4.82 11.57 -6.76
C ALA A 88 -3.61 12.16 -7.50
N ARG A 89 -2.42 12.19 -6.87
CA ARG A 89 -1.19 12.65 -7.54
C ARG A 89 -0.80 11.73 -8.69
N TYR A 90 -0.66 10.43 -8.40
CA TYR A 90 -0.07 9.49 -9.35
C TYR A 90 -1.04 8.98 -10.42
N SER A 91 -2.36 9.12 -10.25
CA SER A 91 -3.33 8.83 -11.31
C SER A 91 -3.32 9.87 -12.43
N ASN A 92 -2.82 11.08 -12.17
CA ASN A 92 -2.84 12.21 -13.10
C ASN A 92 -1.47 12.49 -13.77
N ILE A 93 -0.47 11.63 -13.54
CA ILE A 93 0.83 11.75 -14.18
C ILE A 93 0.73 11.08 -15.56
N ASN A 94 0.74 11.90 -16.61
CA ASN A 94 0.82 11.49 -18.01
C ASN A 94 2.27 11.28 -18.44
#